data_AF-A0A3B8QRR2-F1
#
_entry.id   AF-A0A3B8QRR2-F1
#
_cell.length_a   1.000
_cell.length_b   1.000
_cell.length_c   1.000
_cell.angle_alpha   90.00
_cell.angle_beta   90.00
_cell.angle_gamma   90.00
#
_symmetry.space_group_name_H-M   'P 1'
#
loop_
_entity.id
_entity.type
_entity.pdbx_description
1 polymer ?
#
loop_
_entity_poly.entity_id
_entity_poly.type
_entity_poly.pdbx_seq_one_letter_code
_entity_poly.pdbx_strand_id
1 'polypeptide(L)' 'MKQSVTLLGIESSCDDTAAAVVCGVPGSMKILSSVVFGQNDLHASFGGVVPEIA' A
#
# COMPACT_ATOMS: atom_id res chain seq x y z
N MET A 1 -30.06 -2.48 6.58
CA MET A 1 -28.75 -1.92 6.96
C MET A 1 -27.69 -2.59 6.10
N LYS A 2 -26.84 -1.83 5.38
CA LYS A 2 -25.72 -2.45 4.67
C LYS A 2 -24.65 -2.83 5.70
N GLN A 3 -24.19 -4.07 5.67
CA GLN A 3 -23.14 -4.54 6.56
C GLN A 3 -21.79 -3.92 6.15
N SER A 4 -21.06 -3.38 7.12
CA SER A 4 -19.73 -2.83 6.89
C SER A 4 -18.73 -3.97 6.72
N VAL A 5 -17.88 -3.90 5.71
CA VAL A 5 -16.76 -4.82 5.48
C VAL A 5 -15.47 -4.16 5.94
N THR A 6 -14.54 -4.96 6.49
CA THR A 6 -13.17 -4.53 6.77
C THR A 6 -12.23 -5.27 5.82
N LEU A 7 -11.33 -4.54 5.17
CA LEU A 7 -10.43 -5.05 4.16
C LEU A 7 -8.99 -4.68 4.54
N LEU A 8 -8.08 -5.63 4.33
CA LEU A 8 -6.64 -5.40 4.35
C LEU A 8 -6.16 -5.31 2.90
N GLY A 9 -5.60 -4.17 2.51
CA GLY A 9 -4.91 -3.98 1.24
C GLY A 9 -3.41 -4.12 1.44
N ILE A 10 -2.75 -4.86 0.53
CA ILE A 10 -1.30 -5.00 0.44
C ILE A 10 -0.91 -4.55 -0.96
N GLU A 11 0.09 -3.68 -1.04
CA GLU A 11 0.65 -3.19 -2.30
C GLU A 11 2.15 -3.43 -2.32
N SER A 12 2.62 -4.09 -3.38
CA SER A 12 4.02 -4.53 -3.54
C SER A 12 4.41 -4.70 -5.02
N SER A 13 3.86 -3.86 -5.91
CA SER A 13 4.08 -4.02 -7.37
C SER A 13 5.36 -3.37 -7.90
N CYS A 14 5.92 -2.38 -7.20
CA CYS A 14 7.10 -1.62 -7.61
C CYS A 14 8.14 -1.60 -6.47
N ASP A 15 8.62 -0.43 -6.06
CA ASP A 15 9.68 -0.22 -5.07
C ASP A 15 9.16 0.07 -3.65
N ASP A 16 7.91 0.50 -3.50
CA ASP A 16 7.32 0.68 -2.17
C ASP A 16 6.55 -0.57 -1.73
N THR A 17 6.61 -0.87 -0.43
CA THR A 17 5.70 -1.81 0.21
C THR A 17 4.71 -1.07 1.09
N ALA A 18 3.42 -1.30 0.89
CA ALA A 18 2.38 -0.66 1.69
C ALA A 18 1.32 -1.62 2.21
N ALA A 19 0.74 -1.26 3.36
CA ALA A 19 -0.40 -1.94 3.94
C ALA A 19 -1.43 -0.92 4.43
N ALA A 20 -2.71 -1.17 4.13
CA ALA A 20 -3.80 -0.31 4.57
C ALA A 20 -4.99 -1.14 5.08
N VAL A 21 -5.63 -0.65 6.13
CA VAL A 21 -6.91 -1.20 6.62
C VAL A 21 -8.01 -0.21 6.27
N VAL A 22 -9.01 -0.67 5.52
CA VAL A 22 -10.18 0.14 5.17
C VAL A 22 -11.46 -0.53 5.65
N CYS A 23 -12.46 0.26 6.03
CA CYS A 23 -13.75 -0.22 6.49
C CYS A 23 -14.90 0.61 5.93
N GLY A 24 -15.96 -0.05 5.49
CA GLY A 24 -17.15 0.65 5.01
C GLY A 24 -18.09 -0.23 4.22
N VAL A 25 -18.96 0.40 3.43
CA VAL A 25 -19.93 -0.25 2.56
C VAL A 25 -19.56 0.00 1.10
N PRO A 26 -20.03 -0.82 0.13
CA PRO A 26 -19.79 -0.54 -1.29
C PRO A 26 -20.20 0.89 -1.66
N GLY A 27 -19.25 1.65 -2.21
CA GLY A 27 -19.41 3.08 -2.56
C GLY A 27 -19.04 4.08 -1.46
N SER A 28 -18.71 3.63 -0.25
CA SER A 28 -18.25 4.49 0.85
C SER A 28 -17.31 3.73 1.78
N MET A 29 -16.01 3.93 1.59
CA MET A 29 -14.95 3.32 2.39
C MET A 29 -14.22 4.39 3.19
N LYS A 30 -13.81 4.05 4.42
CA LYS A 30 -12.94 4.87 5.26
C LYS A 30 -11.60 4.17 5.45
N ILE A 31 -10.50 4.93 5.32
CA ILE A 31 -9.17 4.46 5.70
C ILE A 31 -9.05 4.52 7.23
N LEU A 32 -8.73 3.39 7.84
CA LEU A 32 -8.47 3.27 9.28
C LEU A 32 -6.97 3.34 9.59
N SER A 33 -6.14 2.76 8.72
CA SER A 33 -4.67 2.82 8.79
C SER A 33 -4.10 2.74 7.38
N SER A 34 -2.96 3.38 7.17
CA SER A 34 -2.19 3.34 5.93
C SER A 34 -0.73 3.56 6.26
N VAL A 35 0.12 2.58 5.98
CA VAL A 35 1.57 2.64 6.21
C VAL A 35 2.26 2.31 4.91
N VAL A 36 3.30 3.09 4.59
CA VAL A 36 4.15 2.91 3.41
C VAL A 36 5.59 2.81 3.90
N PHE A 37 6.30 1.82 3.40
CA PHE A 37 7.75 1.69 3.53
C PHE A 37 8.36 1.87 2.15
N GLY A 38 9.15 2.94 1.99
CA GLY A 38 9.77 3.26 0.72
C GLY A 38 11.20 2.76 0.59
N GLN A 39 11.62 2.50 -0.65
CA GLN A 39 12.95 1.94 -0.98
C GLN A 39 13.84 2.90 -1.79
N ASN A 40 13.52 4.20 -1.81
CA ASN A 40 14.28 5.20 -2.57
C ASN A 40 15.79 5.16 -2.29
N ASP A 41 16.18 5.01 -1.02
CA ASP A 41 17.60 4.95 -0.61
C ASP A 41 18.32 3.73 -1.18
N LEU A 42 17.62 2.60 -1.33
CA LEU A 42 18.16 1.37 -1.90
C LEU A 42 18.45 1.53 -3.40
N HIS A 43 17.59 2.28 -4.11
CA HIS A 43 17.71 2.52 -5.56
C HIS A 43 18.54 3.76 -5.92
N ALA A 44 18.86 4.63 -4.95
CA ALA A 44 19.46 5.94 -5.19
C ALA A 44 20.76 5.90 -6.02
N SER A 45 21.59 4.88 -5.80
CA SER A 45 22.88 4.73 -6.50
C SER A 45 22.74 4.35 -7.98
N PHE A 46 21.57 3.87 -8.40
CA PHE A 46 21.31 3.36 -9.75
C PHE A 46 20.59 4.37 -10.64
N GLY A 47 20.13 5.51 -10.07
CA GLY A 47 19.42 6.55 -10.82
C GLY A 47 18.00 6.13 -11.26
N GLY A 48 17.46 5.05 -10.70
CA GLY A 48 16.12 4.53 -11.00
C GLY A 48 15.85 3.21 -10.25
N VAL A 49 14.59 2.76 -10.30
CA VAL A 49 14.17 1.49 -9.68
C VAL A 49 14.88 0.32 -10.36
N VAL A 50 15.41 -0.58 -9.54
CA VAL A 50 16.09 -1.81 -9.98
C VAL A 50 15.21 -2.99 -9.57
N PRO A 51 14.53 -3.67 -10.52
CA PRO A 51 13.52 -4.69 -10.21
C PRO A 51 14.00 -5.83 -9.32
N GLU A 52 15.28 -6.21 -9.40
CA GLU A 52 15.82 -7.35 -8.67
C GLU A 52 16.03 -7.09 -7.17
N ILE A 53 16.01 -5.83 -6.73
CA ILE A 53 16.19 -5.43 -5.33
C ILE A 53 14.99 -4.63 -4.79
N ALA A 54 13.90 -4.56 -5.55
CA ALA A 54 12.65 -3.92 -5.18
C ALA A 54 11.77 -4.85 -4.32
#